data_AF-A0A3G2T594-F1
#
_entry.id   AF-A0A3G2T594-F1
#
_cell.length_a   1.000
_cell.length_b   1.000
_cell.length_c   1.000
_cell.angle_alpha   90.00
_cell.angle_beta   90.00
_cell.angle_gamma   90.00
#
_symmetry.space_group_name_H-M   'P 1'
#
loop_
_entity.id
_entity.type
_entity.pdbx_description
1 polymer ?
#
loop_
_entity_poly.entity_id
_entity_poly.type
_entity_poly.pdbx_seq_one_letter_code
_entity_poly.pdbx_strand_id
1 'polypeptide(L)'
;MKIKSLVLILSSTLLTACQTISPIFVDYNGVRMDVAKWINQHQLLNMQQKRSMVQLSKAQQQLQRIDNIPETQKLAIAKDNSIAMHCAQQHLTESQISQLQQQIFGDDKQRILDIYDQKFPKLKLDVNAIQCE
;
A
#
# COMPACT_ATOMS: atom_id res chain seq x y z
N MET A 1 56.03 15.10 33.53
CA MET A 1 55.64 15.05 32.10
C MET A 1 54.47 14.10 31.98
N LYS A 2 53.26 14.66 32.06
CA LYS A 2 51.98 13.93 32.09
C LYS A 2 51.13 14.47 30.93
N ILE A 3 50.27 13.62 30.38
CA ILE A 3 49.21 13.96 29.42
C ILE A 3 49.69 14.23 27.99
N LYS A 4 50.06 13.18 27.24
CA LYS A 4 50.03 13.23 25.76
C LYS A 4 49.40 12.02 25.08
N SER A 5 49.02 10.98 25.83
CA SER A 5 48.59 9.70 25.24
C SER A 5 47.13 9.33 25.54
N LEU A 6 46.28 10.29 25.90
CA LEU A 6 44.86 10.03 26.25
C LEU A 6 43.86 10.77 25.33
N VAL A 7 44.27 11.24 24.16
CA VAL A 7 43.38 12.00 23.24
C VAL A 7 43.02 11.20 21.98
N LEU A 8 43.71 10.11 21.66
CA LEU A 8 43.51 9.41 20.38
C LEU A 8 42.39 8.35 20.39
N ILE A 9 41.79 8.03 21.54
CA ILE A 9 40.82 6.92 21.67
C ILE A 9 39.35 7.40 21.68
N LEU A 10 39.11 8.70 21.81
CA LEU A 10 37.74 9.23 21.96
C LEU A 10 37.10 9.73 20.65
N SER A 11 37.72 9.51 19.50
CA SER A 11 37.25 10.04 18.20
C SER A 11 36.64 8.99 17.28
N SER A 12 36.58 7.72 17.68
CA SER A 12 36.15 6.60 16.81
C SER A 12 34.71 6.12 17.01
N THR A 13 33.90 6.76 17.85
CA THR A 13 32.51 6.33 18.12
C THR A 13 31.43 7.05 17.30
N LEU A 14 31.80 7.93 16.37
CA LEU A 14 30.84 8.63 15.49
C LEU A 14 30.66 7.99 14.10
N LEU A 15 31.13 6.77 13.88
CA LEU A 15 30.68 5.96 12.75
C LEU A 15 29.26 5.49 13.03
N THR A 16 28.31 6.38 12.77
CA THR A 16 26.89 6.10 12.65
C THR A 16 26.74 4.80 11.87
N ALA A 17 26.22 3.78 12.53
CA ALA A 17 25.77 2.58 11.87
C ALA A 17 24.80 3.02 10.76
N CYS A 18 25.24 2.93 9.50
CA CYS A 18 24.31 2.78 8.39
C CYS A 18 23.59 1.47 8.69
N GLN A 19 22.45 1.55 9.37
CA GLN A 19 21.54 0.43 9.43
C GLN A 19 21.24 0.09 7.98
N THR A 20 21.61 -1.11 7.57
CA THR A 20 21.25 -1.69 6.29
C THR A 20 19.73 -1.86 6.29
N ILE A 21 19.00 -0.76 6.08
CA ILE A 21 17.63 -0.82 5.65
C ILE A 21 17.75 -1.39 4.25
N SER A 22 17.51 -2.70 4.11
CA SER A 22 17.41 -3.33 2.81
C SER A 22 16.50 -2.46 1.93
N PRO A 23 16.88 -2.15 0.69
CA PRO A 23 16.02 -1.36 -0.18
C PRO A 23 14.66 -2.05 -0.23
N ILE A 24 13.66 -1.31 0.26
CA ILE A 24 12.26 -1.72 0.30
C ILE A 24 11.81 -1.75 -1.16
N PHE A 25 11.88 -2.91 -1.80
CA PHE A 25 11.33 -3.10 -3.15
C PHE A 25 9.80 -3.12 -3.09
N VAL A 26 9.16 -2.62 -4.15
CA VAL A 26 7.71 -2.72 -4.33
C VAL A 26 7.42 -3.99 -5.13
N ASP A 27 6.63 -4.90 -4.57
CA ASP A 27 6.23 -6.13 -5.26
C ASP A 27 4.98 -5.90 -6.13
N TYR A 28 5.21 -5.65 -7.42
CA TYR A 28 4.14 -5.44 -8.40
C TYR A 28 3.48 -6.74 -8.89
N ASN A 29 3.89 -7.92 -8.41
CA ASN A 29 3.27 -9.19 -8.84
C ASN A 29 1.78 -9.20 -8.51
N GLY A 30 0.94 -9.50 -9.50
CA GLY A 30 -0.53 -9.47 -9.37
C GLY A 30 -1.18 -8.09 -9.61
N VAL A 31 -0.39 -7.06 -9.92
CA VAL A 31 -0.93 -5.76 -10.38
C VAL A 31 -1.02 -5.76 -11.91
N ARG A 32 -2.13 -5.27 -12.47
CA ARG A 32 -2.31 -5.08 -13.91
C ARG A 32 -1.23 -4.12 -14.41
N MET A 33 -0.60 -4.47 -15.53
CA MET A 33 0.64 -3.85 -15.98
C MET A 33 0.54 -2.32 -16.20
N ASP A 34 -0.58 -1.82 -16.72
CA ASP A 34 -0.82 -0.38 -16.89
C ASP A 34 -0.88 0.34 -15.55
N VAL A 35 -1.54 -0.24 -14.53
CA VAL A 35 -1.61 0.31 -13.19
C VAL A 35 -0.23 0.31 -12.54
N ALA A 36 0.54 -0.77 -12.68
CA ALA A 36 1.91 -0.86 -12.18
C ALA A 36 2.82 0.22 -12.80
N LYS A 37 2.74 0.42 -14.12
CA LYS A 37 3.46 1.48 -14.83
C LYS A 37 3.06 2.87 -14.33
N TRP A 38 1.76 3.11 -14.18
CA TRP A 38 1.21 4.36 -13.68
C TRP A 38 1.72 4.67 -12.26
N ILE A 39 1.66 3.72 -11.33
CA ILE A 39 2.20 3.87 -9.95
C ILE A 39 3.70 4.20 -10.01
N ASN A 40 4.46 3.49 -10.84
CA ASN A 40 5.90 3.66 -10.89
C ASN A 40 6.35 5.02 -11.46
N GLN A 41 5.55 5.60 -12.37
CA GLN A 41 5.82 6.91 -12.98
C GLN A 41 5.68 8.08 -12.00
N HIS A 42 5.02 7.88 -10.85
CA HIS A 42 4.90 8.91 -9.83
C HIS A 42 6.23 9.06 -9.06
N GLN A 43 7.02 10.07 -9.45
CA GLN A 43 8.32 10.35 -8.84
C GLN A 43 8.21 10.91 -7.42
N LEU A 44 7.10 11.58 -7.10
CA LEU A 44 6.88 12.21 -5.80
C LEU A 44 6.37 11.23 -4.72
N LEU A 45 6.00 10.01 -5.10
CA LEU A 45 5.59 8.99 -4.12
C LEU A 45 6.81 8.32 -3.52
N ASN A 46 6.85 8.25 -2.19
CA ASN A 46 7.82 7.42 -1.50
C ASN A 46 7.50 5.92 -1.67
N MET A 47 8.45 5.06 -1.31
CA MET A 47 8.29 3.61 -1.51
C MET A 47 7.13 3.01 -0.72
N GLN A 48 6.83 3.54 0.47
CA GLN A 48 5.71 3.11 1.30
C GLN A 48 4.37 3.43 0.62
N GLN A 49 4.22 4.65 0.08
CA GLN A 49 3.05 5.04 -0.68
C GLN A 49 2.85 4.17 -1.92
N LYS A 50 3.93 3.85 -2.64
CA LYS A 50 3.86 2.94 -3.80
C LYS A 50 3.44 1.53 -3.39
N ARG A 51 3.92 1.00 -2.25
CA ARG A 51 3.46 -0.27 -1.68
C ARG A 51 1.98 -0.24 -1.36
N SER A 52 1.51 0.80 -0.66
CA SER A 52 0.09 0.95 -0.34
C SER A 52 -0.78 1.01 -1.60
N MET A 53 -0.34 1.71 -2.65
CA MET A 53 -1.05 1.73 -3.95
C MET A 53 -1.08 0.35 -4.61
N VAL A 54 0.03 -0.38 -4.56
CA VAL A 54 0.13 -1.73 -5.12
C VAL A 54 -0.80 -2.71 -4.38
N GLN A 55 -0.80 -2.71 -3.05
CA GLN A 55 -1.66 -3.58 -2.26
C GLN A 55 -3.15 -3.24 -2.47
N LEU A 56 -3.50 -1.96 -2.48
CA LEU A 56 -4.85 -1.51 -2.80
C LEU A 56 -5.26 -1.94 -4.21
N SER A 57 -4.35 -1.83 -5.18
CA SER A 57 -4.59 -2.26 -6.55
C SER A 57 -4.88 -3.76 -6.64
N LYS A 58 -4.08 -4.62 -5.98
CA LYS A 58 -4.30 -6.08 -5.96
C LYS A 58 -5.71 -6.42 -5.45
N ALA A 59 -6.15 -5.79 -4.36
CA ALA A 59 -7.48 -6.01 -3.80
C ALA A 59 -8.61 -5.49 -4.70
N GLN A 60 -8.48 -4.26 -5.21
CA GLN A 60 -9.55 -3.59 -5.95
C GLN A 60 -9.73 -4.09 -7.38
N GLN A 61 -8.68 -4.58 -8.04
CA GLN A 61 -8.80 -5.13 -9.40
C GLN A 61 -9.74 -6.35 -9.47
N GLN A 62 -9.92 -7.07 -8.36
CA GLN A 62 -10.89 -8.17 -8.27
C GLN A 62 -12.32 -7.68 -8.51
N LEU A 63 -12.60 -6.41 -8.23
CA LEU A 63 -13.90 -5.77 -8.44
C LEU A 63 -14.15 -5.35 -9.91
N GLN A 64 -13.21 -5.51 -10.84
CA GLN A 64 -13.45 -5.14 -12.25
C GLN A 64 -14.60 -5.90 -12.90
N ARG A 65 -14.85 -7.13 -12.45
CA ARG A 65 -15.97 -7.96 -12.90
C ARG A 65 -17.02 -8.09 -11.81
N ILE A 66 -17.33 -7.00 -11.11
CA ILE A 66 -18.15 -7.00 -9.90
C ILE A 66 -19.49 -7.72 -10.05
N ASP A 67 -20.10 -7.63 -11.22
CA ASP A 67 -21.39 -8.24 -11.54
C ASP A 67 -21.33 -9.78 -11.61
N ASN A 68 -20.14 -10.34 -11.81
CA ASN A 68 -19.92 -11.78 -11.97
C ASN A 68 -19.29 -12.43 -10.72
N ILE A 69 -19.13 -11.69 -9.62
CA ILE A 69 -18.53 -12.21 -8.39
C ILE A 69 -19.57 -13.10 -7.66
N PRO A 70 -19.27 -14.39 -7.44
CA PRO A 70 -20.18 -15.29 -6.70
C PRO A 70 -20.38 -14.82 -5.25
N GLU A 71 -21.59 -15.02 -4.70
CA GLU A 71 -21.90 -14.68 -3.30
C GLU A 71 -20.90 -15.31 -2.31
N THR A 72 -20.45 -16.53 -2.58
CA THR A 72 -19.49 -17.27 -1.74
C THR A 72 -18.12 -16.59 -1.65
N GLN A 73 -17.76 -15.74 -2.61
CA GLN A 73 -16.47 -15.03 -2.63
C GLN A 73 -16.56 -13.62 -2.05
N LYS A 74 -17.75 -13.02 -1.99
CA LYS A 74 -17.91 -11.62 -1.60
C LYS A 74 -17.37 -11.30 -0.21
N LEU A 75 -17.50 -12.23 0.74
CA LEU A 75 -16.97 -12.03 2.09
C LEU A 75 -15.44 -11.90 2.10
N ALA A 76 -14.74 -12.78 1.39
CA ALA A 76 -13.29 -12.74 1.29
C ALA A 76 -12.82 -11.47 0.56
N ILE A 77 -13.45 -11.16 -0.57
CA ILE A 77 -13.14 -9.96 -1.35
C ILE A 77 -13.41 -8.68 -0.55
N ALA A 78 -14.51 -8.63 0.20
CA ALA A 78 -14.83 -7.50 1.08
C ALA A 78 -13.76 -7.34 2.16
N LYS A 79 -13.32 -8.44 2.77
CA LYS A 79 -12.27 -8.43 3.80
C LYS A 79 -10.97 -7.89 3.25
N ASP A 80 -10.51 -8.41 2.11
CA ASP A 80 -9.27 -7.99 1.46
C ASP A 80 -9.33 -6.51 1.07
N ASN A 81 -10.45 -6.05 0.48
CA ASN A 81 -10.63 -4.65 0.12
C ASN A 81 -10.69 -3.73 1.34
N SER A 82 -11.38 -4.12 2.41
CA SER A 82 -11.43 -3.33 3.64
C SER A 82 -10.05 -3.22 4.30
N ILE A 83 -9.28 -4.30 4.36
CA ILE A 83 -7.91 -4.28 4.92
C ILE A 83 -7.01 -3.40 4.05
N ALA A 84 -7.02 -3.60 2.73
CA ALA A 84 -6.19 -2.83 1.82
C ALA A 84 -6.56 -1.34 1.83
N MET A 85 -7.85 -1.00 1.94
CA MET A 85 -8.31 0.38 2.09
C MET A 85 -7.82 1.00 3.39
N HIS A 86 -7.94 0.28 4.51
CA HIS A 86 -7.44 0.73 5.81
C HIS A 86 -5.94 1.03 5.75
N CYS A 87 -5.14 0.11 5.20
CA CYS A 87 -3.70 0.30 5.06
C CYS A 87 -3.34 1.43 4.10
N ALA A 88 -4.09 1.59 3.00
CA ALA A 88 -3.91 2.70 2.08
C ALA A 88 -4.12 4.06 2.77
N GLN A 89 -5.15 4.19 3.58
CA GLN A 89 -5.48 5.43 4.31
C GLN A 89 -4.41 5.84 5.34
N GLN A 90 -3.54 4.94 5.77
CA GLN A 90 -2.41 5.28 6.66
C GLN A 90 -1.30 6.07 5.94
N HIS A 91 -1.21 5.97 4.62
CA HIS A 91 -0.06 6.49 3.85
C HIS A 91 -0.46 7.35 2.64
N LEU A 92 -1.70 7.24 2.18
CA LEU A 92 -2.22 7.90 0.99
C LEU A 92 -3.34 8.88 1.35
N THR A 93 -3.41 9.97 0.60
CA THR A 93 -4.55 10.89 0.65
C THR A 93 -5.75 10.32 -0.11
N GLU A 94 -6.94 10.80 0.19
CA GLU A 94 -8.16 10.44 -0.55
C GLU A 94 -8.03 10.72 -2.06
N SER A 95 -7.37 11.82 -2.43
CA SER A 95 -7.11 12.16 -3.84
C SER A 95 -6.24 11.10 -4.53
N GLN A 96 -5.17 10.65 -3.88
CA GLN A 96 -4.30 9.59 -4.40
C GLN A 96 -5.05 8.26 -4.55
N ILE A 97 -5.87 7.89 -3.55
CA ILE A 97 -6.72 6.70 -3.61
C ILE A 97 -7.72 6.81 -4.76
N SER A 98 -8.36 7.97 -4.91
CA SER A 98 -9.34 8.25 -5.96
C SER A 98 -8.72 8.19 -7.36
N GLN A 99 -7.51 8.70 -7.54
CA GLN A 99 -6.75 8.60 -8.79
C GLN A 99 -6.36 7.16 -9.12
N LEU A 100 -5.88 6.41 -8.13
CA LEU A 100 -5.58 4.99 -8.31
C LEU A 100 -6.83 4.19 -8.72
N GLN A 101 -7.96 4.42 -8.05
CA GLN A 101 -9.24 3.79 -8.40
C GLN A 101 -9.69 4.15 -9.81
N GLN A 102 -9.47 5.40 -10.24
CA GLN A 102 -9.74 5.81 -11.62
C GLN A 102 -8.85 5.03 -12.60
N GLN A 103 -7.58 4.81 -12.28
CA GLN A 103 -6.69 4.01 -13.11
C GLN A 103 -7.12 2.54 -13.16
N ILE A 104 -7.59 1.97 -12.05
CA ILE A 104 -8.01 0.56 -11.97
C ILE A 104 -9.31 0.32 -12.74
N PHE A 105 -10.31 1.18 -12.55
CA PHE A 105 -11.68 0.97 -13.01
C PHE A 105 -12.06 1.75 -14.26
N GLY A 106 -11.33 2.81 -14.61
CA GLY A 106 -11.68 3.70 -15.71
C GLY A 106 -13.03 4.39 -15.48
N ASP A 107 -13.79 4.57 -16.57
CA ASP A 107 -15.08 5.26 -16.55
C ASP A 107 -16.13 4.56 -15.67
N ASP A 108 -15.96 3.26 -15.42
CA ASP A 108 -16.84 2.43 -14.61
C ASP A 108 -16.64 2.59 -13.09
N LYS A 109 -15.66 3.40 -12.67
CA LYS A 109 -15.29 3.57 -11.25
C LYS A 109 -16.49 3.76 -10.35
N GLN A 110 -17.34 4.75 -10.63
CA GLN A 110 -18.44 5.09 -9.72
C GLN A 110 -19.44 3.93 -9.61
N ARG A 111 -19.81 3.34 -10.75
CA ARG A 111 -20.70 2.18 -10.81
C ARG A 111 -20.19 1.00 -9.98
N ILE A 112 -18.89 0.67 -10.13
CA ILE A 112 -18.27 -0.43 -9.38
C ILE A 112 -18.28 -0.14 -7.88
N LEU A 113 -17.91 1.07 -7.46
CA LEU A 113 -17.89 1.44 -6.05
C LEU A 113 -19.30 1.45 -5.43
N ASP A 114 -20.31 1.90 -6.16
CA ASP A 114 -21.70 1.89 -5.71
C ASP A 114 -22.22 0.46 -5.54
N ILE A 115 -21.94 -0.42 -6.51
CA ILE A 115 -22.31 -1.85 -6.41
C ILE A 115 -21.58 -2.50 -5.24
N TYR A 116 -20.31 -2.16 -5.01
CA TYR A 116 -19.54 -2.68 -3.90
C TYR A 116 -20.18 -2.29 -2.56
N ASP A 117 -20.50 -1.01 -2.34
CA ASP A 117 -21.14 -0.58 -1.08
C ASP A 117 -22.53 -1.20 -0.86
N GLN A 118 -23.28 -1.43 -1.94
CA GLN A 118 -24.64 -1.98 -1.86
C GLN A 118 -24.68 -3.50 -1.70
N LYS A 119 -23.80 -4.25 -2.37
CA LYS A 119 -23.92 -5.71 -2.53
C LYS A 119 -22.89 -6.52 -1.75
N PHE A 120 -21.87 -5.90 -1.15
CA PHE A 120 -20.84 -6.59 -0.37
C PHE A 120 -21.12 -6.44 1.13
N PRO A 121 -20.74 -7.43 1.95
CA PRO A 121 -20.94 -7.36 3.39
C PRO A 121 -20.11 -6.22 3.99
N LYS A 122 -20.74 -5.42 4.86
CA LYS A 122 -20.06 -4.36 5.62
C LYS A 122 -19.33 -4.98 6.80
N LEU A 123 -18.00 -4.89 6.80
CA LEU A 123 -17.14 -5.53 7.80
C LEU A 123 -16.68 -4.53 8.85
N LYS A 124 -16.74 -4.93 10.12
CA LYS A 124 -15.98 -4.29 11.19
C LYS A 124 -14.65 -5.01 11.32
N LEU A 125 -13.58 -4.32 10.97
CA LEU A 125 -12.23 -4.86 11.07
C LEU A 125 -11.73 -4.75 12.52
N ASP A 126 -11.11 -5.81 13.04
CA ASP A 126 -10.25 -5.69 14.20
C ASP A 126 -8.92 -5.08 13.74
N VAL A 127 -8.82 -3.76 13.86
CA VAL A 127 -7.66 -2.99 13.40
C VAL A 127 -6.36 -3.40 14.08
N ASN A 128 -6.43 -3.96 15.30
CA ASN A 128 -5.25 -4.41 16.03
C ASN A 128 -4.65 -5.69 15.44
N ALA A 129 -5.45 -6.46 14.70
CA ALA A 129 -5.02 -7.68 14.02
C ALA A 129 -4.52 -7.42 12.59
N ILE A 130 -4.61 -6.18 12.08
CA ILE A 130 -4.18 -5.84 10.72
C ILE A 130 -2.70 -5.47 10.74
N GLN A 131 -1.93 -6.13 9.86
CA GLN A 131 -0.56 -5.75 9.56
C GLN A 131 -0.52 -5.08 8.20
N CYS A 132 -0.22 -3.78 8.18
CA CYS A 132 0.04 -3.04 6.95
C CYS A 132 1.55 -3.12 6.63
N GLU A 133 1.88 -3.58 5.43
CA GLU A 133 3.26 -3.68 4.92
C GLU A 133 3.86 -2.34 4.47
#